data_AF-A0A521S030-F1
#
_entry.id   AF-A0A521S030-F1
#
_cell.length_a   1.000
_cell.length_b   1.000
_cell.length_c   1.000
_cell.angle_alpha   90.00
_cell.angle_beta   90.00
_cell.angle_gamma   90.00
#
_symmetry.space_group_name_H-M   'P 1'
#
loop_
_entity.id
_entity.type
_entity.pdbx_description
1 polymer ?
#
loop_
_entity_poly.entity_id
_entity_poly.type
_entity_poly.pdbx_seq_one_letter_code
_entity_poly.pdbx_strand_id
1 'polypeptide(L)' 'METDIEAVRKANEVFYQAFEKLDIQEMDALWIKEDYVKCIHPGWEVRSGWQEVRDSWVLIFNHTYQIKFSVNLID' A
#
# COMPACT_ATOMS: atom_id res chain seq x y z
N MET A 1 15.41 17.94 -12.60
CA MET A 1 13.97 17.64 -12.79
C MET A 1 13.82 16.18 -12.45
N GLU A 2 12.87 15.82 -11.60
CA GLU A 2 12.60 14.42 -11.27
C GLU A 2 12.05 13.72 -12.53
N THR A 3 12.55 12.53 -12.83
CA THR A 3 12.02 11.68 -13.89
C THR A 3 10.78 10.93 -13.40
N ASP A 4 9.93 10.48 -14.31
CA ASP A 4 8.75 9.67 -13.95
C ASP A 4 9.15 8.39 -13.19
N ILE A 5 10.30 7.79 -13.53
CA ILE A 5 10.83 6.62 -12.84
C ILE A 5 11.19 6.94 -11.39
N GLU A 6 11.86 8.07 -11.14
CA GLU A 6 12.20 8.52 -9.78
C GLU A 6 10.94 8.84 -8.97
N ALA A 7 9.95 9.50 -9.58
CA ALA A 7 8.69 9.82 -8.92
C ALA A 7 7.92 8.55 -8.52
N VAL A 8 7.82 7.56 -9.40
CA VAL A 8 7.18 6.26 -9.10
C VAL A 8 7.94 5.50 -8.02
N ARG A 9 9.28 5.51 -8.05
CA ARG A 9 10.11 4.88 -7.02
C ARG A 9 9.84 5.49 -5.65
N LYS A 10 9.80 6.82 -5.57
CA LYS A 10 9.51 7.53 -4.34
C LYS A 10 8.09 7.23 -3.81
N ALA A 11 7.10 7.18 -4.70
CA ALA A 11 5.74 6.79 -4.31
C ALA A 11 5.69 5.37 -3.73
N ASN A 12 6.42 4.42 -4.33
CA ASN A 12 6.53 3.06 -3.83
C ASN A 12 7.27 2.99 -2.47
N GLU A 13 8.34 3.76 -2.29
CA GLU A 13 9.03 3.86 -0.98
C GLU A 13 8.09 4.36 0.12
N VAL A 14 7.30 5.41 -0.16
CA VAL A 14 6.32 5.95 0.78
C VAL A 14 5.23 4.91 1.10
N PHE A 15 4.80 4.11 0.11
CA PHE A 15 3.86 3.02 0.34
C PHE A 15 4.35 1.99 1.35
N TYR A 16 5.59 1.50 1.20
CA TYR A 16 6.15 0.55 2.16
C TYR A 16 6.41 1.19 3.52
N GLN A 17 6.78 2.47 3.58
CA GLN A 17 6.91 3.19 4.85
C GLN A 17 5.58 3.30 5.61
N ALA A 18 4.48 3.63 4.92
CA ALA A 18 3.15 3.68 5.51
C ALA A 18 2.73 2.29 6.05
N PHE A 19 3.06 1.22 5.32
CA PHE A 19 2.82 -0.15 5.77
C PHE A 19 3.66 -0.49 7.02
N GLU A 20 4.97 -0.20 7.04
CA GLU A 20 5.80 -0.45 8.23
C GLU A 20 5.33 0.31 9.48
N LYS A 21 4.79 1.53 9.30
CA LYS A 21 4.21 2.33 10.38
C LYS A 21 2.84 1.85 10.82
N LEU A 22 2.19 0.98 10.02
CA LEU A 22 0.81 0.55 10.21
C LEU A 22 -0.17 1.75 10.25
N ASP A 23 0.14 2.81 9.49
CA ASP A 23 -0.63 4.05 9.49
C ASP A 23 -1.66 4.05 8.36
N ILE A 24 -2.94 3.92 8.73
CA ILE A 24 -4.03 3.91 7.75
C ILE A 24 -4.24 5.27 7.08
N GLN A 25 -3.92 6.39 7.73
CA GLN A 25 -4.07 7.71 7.13
C GLN A 25 -3.00 7.95 6.07
N GLU A 26 -1.77 7.52 6.32
CA GLU A 26 -0.71 7.57 5.30
C GLU A 26 -1.05 6.63 4.13
N MET A 27 -1.59 5.43 4.40
CA MET A 27 -2.05 4.52 3.35
C MET A 27 -3.23 5.10 2.54
N ASP A 28 -4.19 5.74 3.20
CA ASP A 28 -5.36 6.39 2.57
C ASP A 28 -4.97 7.49 1.56
N ALA A 29 -3.83 8.15 1.78
CA ALA A 29 -3.33 9.21 0.90
C ALA A 29 -2.66 8.67 -0.38
N LEU A 30 -2.22 7.42 -0.36
CA LEU A 30 -1.49 6.78 -1.48
C LEU A 30 -2.42 6.12 -2.49
N TRP A 31 -3.57 5.61 -2.03
CA TRP A 31 -4.54 4.96 -2.89
C TRP A 31 -5.47 5.97 -3.55
N ILE A 32 -5.70 5.79 -4.84
CA ILE A 32 -6.80 6.45 -5.53
C ILE A 32 -8.14 5.88 -5.05
N LYS A 33 -9.14 6.75 -4.86
CA LYS A 33 -10.41 6.40 -4.20
C LYS A 33 -11.52 6.08 -5.19
N GLU A 34 -11.26 5.10 -6.04
CA GLU A 34 -12.12 4.75 -7.17
C GLU A 34 -12.62 3.31 -7.10
N ASP A 35 -13.74 3.00 -7.75
CA ASP A 35 -14.36 1.67 -7.72
C ASP A 35 -13.56 0.60 -8.48
N TYR A 36 -12.61 1.01 -9.30
CA TYR A 36 -11.79 0.10 -10.11
C TYR A 36 -10.47 -0.31 -9.46
N VAL A 37 -10.11 0.22 -8.29
CA VAL A 37 -8.87 -0.20 -7.61
C VAL A 37 -8.96 -1.64 -7.14
N LYS A 38 -7.81 -2.31 -7.10
CA LYS A 38 -7.71 -3.71 -6.66
C LYS A 38 -6.52 -3.90 -5.74
N CYS A 39 -6.68 -4.75 -4.74
CA CYS A 39 -5.59 -5.20 -3.87
C CYS A 39 -5.68 -6.71 -3.69
N ILE A 40 -4.53 -7.39 -3.73
CA ILE A 40 -4.42 -8.83 -3.47
C ILE A 40 -3.36 -9.01 -2.40
N HIS A 41 -3.80 -9.44 -1.22
CA HIS A 41 -2.90 -9.83 -0.14
C HIS A 41 -2.52 -11.31 -0.29
N PRO A 42 -1.34 -11.75 0.21
CA PRO A 42 -0.94 -13.14 0.13
C PRO A 42 -1.98 -14.09 0.74
N GLY A 43 -2.50 -15.01 -0.09
CA GLY A 43 -3.48 -16.02 0.31
C GLY A 43 -4.93 -15.52 0.38
N TRP A 44 -5.22 -14.27 0.00
CA TRP A 44 -6.58 -13.71 0.01
C TRP A 44 -7.17 -13.67 -1.41
N GLU A 45 -8.50 -13.62 -1.49
CA GLU A 45 -9.20 -13.22 -2.73
C GLU A 45 -8.99 -11.73 -3.02
N VAL A 46 -9.25 -11.33 -4.27
CA VAL A 46 -9.14 -9.93 -4.70
C VAL A 46 -10.10 -9.03 -3.92
N ARG A 47 -9.59 -7.89 -3.45
CA ARG A 47 -10.38 -6.79 -2.90
C ARG A 47 -10.62 -5.78 -4.01
N SER A 48 -11.87 -5.42 -4.28
CA SER A 48 -12.23 -4.54 -5.40
C SER A 48 -12.96 -3.29 -4.94
N GLY A 49 -12.55 -2.13 -5.47
CA GLY A 49 -13.05 -0.82 -5.07
C GLY A 49 -12.38 -0.30 -3.80
N TRP A 50 -12.36 1.02 -3.66
CA TRP A 50 -11.60 1.69 -2.60
C TRP A 50 -12.00 1.22 -1.19
N GLN A 51 -13.29 1.10 -0.91
CA GLN A 51 -13.78 0.71 0.41
C GLN A 51 -13.22 -0.66 0.84
N GLU A 52 -13.29 -1.67 -0.04
CA GLU A 52 -12.80 -3.02 0.28
C GLU A 52 -11.28 -3.09 0.40
N VAL A 53 -10.56 -2.33 -0.44
CA VAL A 53 -9.11 -2.22 -0.35
C VAL A 53 -8.71 -1.61 0.98
N ARG A 54 -9.34 -0.49 1.37
CA ARG A 54 -9.08 0.19 2.64
C ARG A 54 -9.36 -0.71 3.84
N ASP A 55 -10.52 -1.38 3.85
CA ASP A 55 -10.90 -2.25 4.96
C ASP A 55 -9.94 -3.43 5.12
N SER A 56 -9.37 -3.93 4.03
CA SER A 56 -8.31 -4.96 4.09
C SER A 56 -7.03 -4.45 4.76
N TRP A 57 -6.63 -3.21 4.51
CA TRP A 57 -5.47 -2.58 5.17
C TRP A 57 -5.74 -2.34 6.66
N VAL A 58 -6.91 -1.82 7.01
CA VAL A 58 -7.32 -1.67 8.42
C VAL A 58 -7.25 -3.01 9.15
N LEU A 59 -7.75 -4.07 8.53
CA LEU A 59 -7.73 -5.40 9.12
C LEU A 59 -6.31 -5.92 9.36
N ILE A 60 -5.40 -5.76 8.38
CA ILE A 60 -3.98 -6.13 8.52
C ILE A 60 -3.31 -5.30 9.62
N PHE A 61 -3.51 -3.99 9.62
CA PHE A 61 -2.83 -3.08 10.55
C PHE A 61 -3.27 -3.33 12.00
N ASN A 62 -4.56 -3.56 12.23
CA ASN A 62 -5.10 -3.87 13.57
C ASN A 62 -4.63 -5.22 14.14
N HIS A 63 -4.13 -6.13 13.30
CA HIS A 63 -3.67 -7.47 13.71
C HIS A 63 -2.16 -7.66 13.56
N THR A 64 -1.43 -6.60 13.23
CA THR A 64 0.03 -6.64 13.06
C THR A 64 0.66 -5.81 14.16
N TYR A 65 1.58 -6.40 14.92
CA TYR A 65 2.33 -5.65 15.95
C TYR A 65 3.50 -4.87 15.35
N GLN A 66 4.20 -5.48 14.39
CA GLN A 66 5.30 -4.88 13.65
C GLN A 66 5.50 -5.62 12.33
N ILE A 67 5.98 -4.91 11.31
CA ILE A 67 6.35 -5.49 10.02
C ILE A 67 7.48 -4.66 9.41
N LYS A 68 8.34 -5.30 8.62
CA LYS A 68 9.46 -4.68 7.91
C LYS A 68 9.60 -5.23 6.49
N PHE A 69 9.98 -4.36 5.56
CA PHE A 69 10.15 -4.69 4.17
C PHE A 69 11.56 -4.36 3.69
N SER A 70 12.16 -5.31 2.97
CA SER A 70 13.38 -5.08 2.18
C SER A 70 12.99 -5.12 0.70
N VAL A 71 12.76 -3.94 0.12
CA VAL A 71 12.34 -3.80 -1.27
C VAL A 71 13.56 -3.52 -2.13
N ASN A 72 13.84 -4.41 -3.07
CA ASN A 72 14.88 -4.21 -4.08
C ASN A 72 14.20 -4.05 -5.43
N LEU A 73 14.67 -3.09 -6.22
CA LEU A 73 14.31 -3.04 -7.62
C LEU A 73 15.08 -4.15 -8.34
N ILE A 74 14.38 -4.84 -9.23
CA ILE A 74 15.01 -5.75 -10.18
C ILE A 74 15.36 -4.87 -11.38
N ASP A 75 16.65 -4.69 -11.62
CA ASP A 75 17.19 -4.00 -12.81
C ASP A 75 16.98 -4.82 -14.09
#